data_AF-A0A3C1LFV8-F1
#
_entry.id   AF-A0A3C1LFV8-F1
#
_cell.length_a   1.000
_cell.length_b   1.000
_cell.length_c   1.000
_cell.angle_alpha   90.00
_cell.angle_beta   90.00
_cell.angle_gamma   90.00
#
_symmetry.space_group_name_H-M   'P 1'
#
loop_
_entity.id
_entity.type
_entity.pdbx_description
1 polymer ?
#
loop_
_entity_poly.entity_id
_entity_poly.type
_entity_poly.pdbx_seq_one_letter_code
_entity_poly.pdbx_strand_id
1 'polypeptide(L)'
;MGKAQTPRFIIGTADNLNAATIAIPVTVQNFNQIVAIQGTISWDNSKLNFSSITNAAAQLTGLQVNASTAGGDGRLSYVWVDNNLNPQSLPN
;
A
#
# COMPACT_ATOMS: atom_id res chain seq x y z
N MET A 1 -20.94 9.01 17.82
CA MET A 1 -19.93 7.98 17.47
C MET A 1 -20.01 7.78 15.96
N GLY A 2 -18.99 8.21 15.20
CA GLY A 2 -19.00 8.13 13.74
C GLY A 2 -18.90 6.68 13.29
N LYS A 3 -19.71 6.25 12.33
CA LYS A 3 -19.70 4.87 11.85
C LYS A 3 -18.38 4.54 11.17
N ALA A 4 -17.91 3.29 11.30
CA ALA A 4 -16.81 2.78 10.50
C ALA A 4 -17.10 3.00 9.00
N GLN A 5 -16.16 3.60 8.29
CA GLN A 5 -16.24 3.80 6.85
C GLN A 5 -15.33 2.80 6.16
N THR A 6 -15.72 2.35 4.97
CA THR A 6 -14.89 1.43 4.19
C THR A 6 -13.65 2.18 3.70
N PRO A 7 -12.43 1.72 4.06
CA PRO A 7 -11.22 2.32 3.53
C PRO A 7 -11.15 2.09 2.02
N ARG A 8 -10.87 3.15 1.27
CA ARG A 8 -10.72 3.11 -0.18
C ARG A 8 -9.25 3.29 -0.54
N PHE A 9 -8.63 2.21 -1.00
CA PHE A 9 -7.26 2.22 -1.51
C PHE A 9 -7.25 2.66 -2.97
N ILE A 10 -6.31 3.55 -3.30
CA ILE A 10 -6.16 4.14 -4.63
C ILE A 10 -4.73 3.91 -5.06
N ILE A 11 -4.57 3.26 -6.22
CA ILE A 11 -3.29 3.15 -6.91
C ILE A 11 -3.25 4.26 -7.95
N GLY A 12 -2.27 5.15 -7.85
CA GLY A 12 -2.10 6.25 -8.79
C GLY A 12 -1.69 5.78 -10.17
N THR A 13 -1.69 6.71 -11.12
CA THR A 13 -1.25 6.49 -12.50
C THR A 13 -0.04 7.34 -12.81
N ALA A 14 0.82 6.84 -13.69
CA ALA A 14 1.94 7.57 -14.24
C ALA A 14 2.04 7.26 -15.73
N ASP A 15 2.21 8.28 -16.56
CA ASP A 15 2.24 8.20 -18.02
C ASP A 15 3.32 9.14 -18.59
N ASN A 16 3.67 8.93 -19.87
CA ASN A 16 4.68 9.72 -20.60
C ASN A 16 6.05 9.77 -19.90
N LEU A 17 6.50 8.61 -19.41
CA LEU A 17 7.68 8.48 -18.57
C LEU A 17 8.96 8.40 -19.41
N ASN A 18 9.91 9.28 -19.11
CA ASN A 18 11.28 9.29 -19.67
C ASN A 18 12.33 8.82 -18.65
N ALA A 19 11.90 8.43 -17.45
CA ALA A 19 12.75 7.98 -16.35
C ALA A 19 12.85 6.45 -16.29
N ALA A 20 14.01 5.94 -15.86
CA ALA A 20 14.26 4.51 -15.68
C ALA A 20 13.52 3.92 -14.45
N THR A 21 13.19 4.77 -13.46
CA THR A 21 12.45 4.39 -12.25
C THR A 21 11.23 5.28 -12.13
N ILE A 22 10.10 4.67 -11.78
CA ILE A 22 8.81 5.34 -11.65
C ILE A 22 8.28 5.16 -10.22
N ALA A 23 7.67 6.22 -9.66
CA ALA A 23 7.05 6.17 -8.35
C ALA A 23 5.53 6.21 -8.52
N ILE A 24 4.86 5.11 -8.15
CA ILE A 24 3.39 5.03 -8.18
C ILE A 24 2.87 5.32 -6.77
N PRO A 25 2.13 6.41 -6.55
CA PRO A 25 1.59 6.70 -5.24
C PRO A 25 0.48 5.71 -4.91
N VAL A 26 0.49 5.18 -3.70
CA VAL A 26 -0.60 4.37 -3.13
C VAL A 26 -1.15 5.14 -1.95
N THR A 27 -2.42 5.53 -2.03
CA THR A 27 -3.08 6.33 -1.00
C THR A 27 -4.34 5.62 -0.50
N VAL A 28 -4.84 6.07 0.66
CA VAL A 28 -6.08 5.57 1.23
C VAL A 28 -6.96 6.74 1.63
N GLN A 29 -8.26 6.59 1.38
CA GLN A 29 -9.30 7.50 1.87
C GLN A 29 -10.19 6.77 2.85
N ASN A 30 -10.80 7.50 3.78
CA ASN A 30 -11.73 6.95 4.78
C ASN A 30 -11.09 5.86 5.65
N PHE A 31 -9.80 5.96 5.95
CA PHE A 31 -9.13 5.11 6.93
C PHE A 31 -9.53 5.59 8.32
N ASN A 32 -10.68 5.11 8.82
CA ASN A 32 -11.26 5.54 10.08
C ASN A 32 -11.57 4.34 10.98
N GLN A 33 -10.97 4.31 12.16
CA GLN A 33 -11.14 3.27 13.17
C GLN A 33 -10.82 1.86 12.63
N ILE A 34 -9.68 1.71 11.95
CA ILE A 34 -9.21 0.45 11.39
C ILE A 34 -8.16 -0.17 12.30
N VAL A 35 -8.26 -1.48 12.56
CA VAL A 35 -7.33 -2.23 13.42
C VAL A 35 -6.34 -3.07 12.62
N ALA A 36 -6.72 -3.51 11.42
CA ALA A 36 -5.85 -4.30 10.54
C ALA A 36 -6.19 -4.11 9.07
N ILE A 37 -5.17 -4.20 8.22
CA ILE A 37 -5.29 -4.27 6.76
C ILE A 37 -4.32 -5.30 6.21
N GLN A 38 -4.71 -5.96 5.13
CA GLN A 38 -3.80 -6.79 4.34
C GLN A 38 -4.21 -6.75 2.88
N GLY A 39 -3.26 -6.98 2.00
CA GLY A 39 -3.54 -7.05 0.57
C GLY A 39 -2.30 -7.32 -0.25
N THR A 40 -2.49 -7.33 -1.56
CA THR A 40 -1.44 -7.53 -2.53
C THR A 40 -1.62 -6.57 -3.69
N ILE A 41 -0.55 -5.87 -4.06
CA ILE A 41 -0.44 -5.13 -5.31
C ILE A 41 0.31 -6.04 -6.29
N SER A 42 -0.18 -6.15 -7.52
CA SER A 42 0.45 -6.97 -8.56
C SER A 42 0.70 -6.16 -9.82
N TRP A 43 1.73 -6.54 -10.57
CA TRP A 43 2.10 -5.92 -11.84
C TRP A 43 2.70 -6.95 -12.79
N ASP A 44 2.79 -6.57 -14.06
CA ASP A 44 3.44 -7.36 -15.11
C ASP A 44 4.97 -7.24 -15.01
N ASN A 45 5.65 -8.34 -14.65
CA ASN A 45 7.09 -8.34 -14.40
C ASN A 45 7.92 -8.23 -15.69
N SER A 46 7.29 -8.41 -16.87
CA SER A 46 7.94 -8.16 -18.17
C SER A 46 8.12 -6.66 -18.46
N LYS A 47 7.38 -5.80 -17.75
CA LYS A 47 7.38 -4.34 -17.94
C LYS A 47 7.99 -3.59 -16.76
N LEU A 48 7.75 -4.05 -15.54
CA LEU A 48 8.15 -3.36 -14.31
C LEU A 48 8.84 -4.32 -13.35
N ASN A 49 9.88 -3.83 -12.68
CA ASN A 49 10.52 -4.53 -11.56
C ASN A 49 10.36 -3.70 -10.30
N PHE A 50 10.12 -4.37 -9.17
CA PHE A 50 10.10 -3.71 -7.87
C PHE A 50 11.48 -3.14 -7.55
N SER A 51 11.51 -1.86 -7.16
CA SER A 51 12.73 -1.19 -6.71
C SER A 51 12.72 -1.01 -5.19
N SER A 52 11.78 -0.23 -4.68
CA SER A 52 11.67 0.07 -3.25
C SER A 52 10.29 0.62 -2.91
N ILE A 53 10.01 0.69 -1.61
CA ILE A 53 8.90 1.48 -1.06
C ILE A 53 9.53 2.61 -0.26
N THR A 54 9.04 3.82 -0.48
CA THR A 54 9.39 4.99 0.32
C THR A 54 8.14 5.50 1.03
N ASN A 55 8.32 6.12 2.20
CA ASN A 55 7.24 6.75 2.97
C ASN A 55 6.05 5.81 3.27
N ALA A 56 6.31 4.51 3.50
CA ALA A 56 5.29 3.57 3.95
C ALA A 56 4.62 4.15 5.20
N ALA A 57 3.30 4.38 5.14
CA ALA A 57 2.51 5.21 6.06
C ALA A 57 3.10 5.26 7.48
N ALA A 58 3.90 6.30 7.78
CA ALA A 58 4.72 6.35 8.99
C ALA A 58 3.90 6.27 10.30
N GLN A 59 2.61 6.58 10.21
CA GLN A 59 1.64 6.48 11.31
C GLN A 59 1.20 5.03 11.59
N LEU A 60 1.36 4.11 10.63
CA LEU A 60 1.06 2.68 10.76
C LEU A 60 2.31 1.93 11.24
N THR A 61 2.66 2.13 12.51
CA THR A 61 3.78 1.39 13.12
C THR A 61 3.52 -0.11 13.04
N GLY A 62 4.54 -0.90 12.65
CA GLY A 62 4.42 -2.35 12.47
C GLY A 62 3.99 -2.82 11.08
N LEU A 63 3.81 -1.92 10.10
CA LEU A 63 3.49 -2.31 8.71
C LEU A 63 4.59 -3.22 8.14
N GLN A 64 4.21 -4.44 7.77
CA GLN A 64 5.09 -5.40 7.12
C GLN A 64 4.79 -5.43 5.62
N VAL A 65 5.86 -5.38 4.83
CA VAL A 65 5.79 -5.42 3.36
C VAL A 65 6.76 -6.47 2.83
N ASN A 66 6.30 -7.24 1.86
CA ASN A 66 7.12 -8.25 1.19
C ASN A 66 6.89 -8.18 -0.31
N ALA A 67 7.94 -7.87 -1.05
CA ALA A 67 7.95 -7.91 -2.51
C ALA A 67 8.52 -9.25 -2.98
N SER A 68 7.79 -9.92 -3.87
CA SER A 68 8.22 -11.10 -4.60
C SER A 68 8.07 -10.85 -6.09
N THR A 69 9.13 -11.11 -6.84
CA THR A 69 9.19 -10.98 -8.31
C THR A 69 9.38 -12.33 -8.99
N ALA A 70 9.13 -13.43 -8.28
CA ALA A 70 9.29 -14.78 -8.83
C ALA A 70 8.13 -15.13 -9.79
N GLY A 71 8.46 -15.42 -11.05
CA GLY A 71 7.49 -15.82 -12.09
C GLY A 71 7.19 -14.71 -13.11
N GLY A 72 6.06 -14.84 -13.83
CA GLY A 72 5.59 -13.87 -14.84
C GLY A 72 4.96 -12.60 -14.25
N ASP A 73 4.47 -12.66 -13.01
CA ASP A 73 3.86 -11.53 -12.31
C ASP A 73 4.70 -11.11 -11.11
N GLY A 74 4.86 -9.79 -10.94
CA GLY A 74 5.41 -9.22 -9.71
C GLY A 74 4.31 -8.99 -8.69
N ARG A 75 4.61 -9.22 -7.41
CA ARG A 75 3.68 -9.08 -6.29
C ARG A 75 4.31 -8.37 -5.11
N LEU A 76 3.58 -7.44 -4.52
CA LEU A 76 3.90 -6.80 -3.26
C LEU A 76 2.77 -7.07 -2.28
N SER A 77 3.03 -7.94 -1.31
CA SER A 77 2.11 -8.22 -0.22
C SER A 77 2.38 -7.28 0.95
N TYR A 78 1.32 -6.81 1.59
CA TYR A 78 1.40 -6.00 2.78
C TYR A 78 0.43 -6.51 3.84
N VAL A 79 0.85 -6.41 5.09
CA VAL A 79 0.02 -6.67 6.26
C VAL A 79 0.36 -5.65 7.34
N TRP A 80 -0.67 -5.08 7.93
CA TRP A 80 -0.56 -4.22 9.09
C TRP A 80 -1.64 -4.59 10.09
N VAL A 81 -1.25 -4.65 11.35
CA VAL A 81 -2.13 -4.80 12.51
C VAL A 81 -1.63 -3.86 13.59
N ASP A 82 -2.54 -3.13 14.25
CA ASP A 82 -2.17 -2.34 15.42
C ASP A 82 -1.72 -3.28 16.53
N ASN A 83 -0.51 -3.05 17.07
CA ASN A 83 0.10 -3.92 18.08
C ASN A 83 -0.74 -4.04 19.36
N ASN A 84 -1.57 -3.04 19.65
CA ASN A 84 -2.39 -2.96 20.86
C ASN A 84 -3.88 -3.18 20.54
N LEU A 85 -4.21 -3.53 19.29
CA LEU A 85 -5.57 -3.68 18.77
C LEU A 85 -6.43 -2.41 18.96
N ASN A 86 -5.79 -1.26 19.03
CA ASN A 86 -6.46 0.03 19.10
C ASN A 86 -6.84 0.50 17.68
N PRO A 87 -8.08 0.95 17.44
CA PRO A 87 -8.47 1.46 16.13
C PRO A 87 -7.69 2.74 15.77
N GLN A 88 -7.04 2.74 14.61
CA GLN A 88 -6.31 3.89 14.07
C GLN A 88 -7.09 4.59 12.98
N SER A 89 -6.89 5.90 12.85
CA SER A 89 -7.44 6.73 11.78
C SER A 89 -6.34 7.55 11.12
N LEU A 90 -6.35 7.64 9.78
CA LEU A 90 -5.43 8.47 9.01
C LEU A 90 -6.16 9.69 8.44
N PRO A 91 -5.48 10.84 8.32
CA PRO A 91 -6.01 11.98 7.57
C PRO A 91 -6.28 11.61 6.11
N ASN A 92 -7.30 12.25 5.51
CA ASN A 92 -7.56 12.16 4.07
C ASN A 92 -6.58 13.02 3.26
#